data_AF-W6RIT0-F1
#
_entry.id   AF-W6RIT0-F1
#
_cell.length_a   1.000
_cell.length_b   1.000
_cell.length_c   1.000
_cell.angle_alpha   90.00
_cell.angle_beta   90.00
_cell.angle_gamma   90.00
#
_symmetry.space_group_name_H-M   'P 1'
#
loop_
_entity.id
_entity.type
_entity.pdbx_description
1 polymer ?
#
loop_
_entity_poly.entity_id
_entity_poly.type
_entity_poly.pdbx_seq_one_letter_code
_entity_poly.pdbx_strand_id
1 'polypeptide(L)'
;MAIISTAPPPRKWRVLALITRFTFRLAVTAFTGWFALAAFYQAPSPWKWPIIAAGLLTGLITILTVRRRPLLVGVLVLAAMLAVSYWWSSIKPSNDRDWATDVAHGVTATIAGDEITLHNIRSFRWRTTEDFDPVWQTGTYDLASLQSVDLLNSVWSNPAIAHTLVSFGFADGRYVVFSAEIRKERGEAFSEIGGFFKEFELVLIAAEENDIVRLRTNIRRETVSLYPLQVSAKVARTLFLSYLEKANALSVQPEFYQTITANCTTIVFKLARLIDPGIPLDWRIIVSGYLPDYLYDRGLIRTDVPLSQVKKKAEISGRAQAVPASNAYSRFIRPTLDGG
;
A
#
# COMPACT_ATOMS: atom_id res chain seq x y z
N MET A 1 -67.93 -18.96 -15.85
CA MET A 1 -66.85 -19.03 -16.84
C MET A 1 -66.14 -17.68 -16.86
N ALA A 2 -65.09 -17.51 -16.04
CA ALA A 2 -64.40 -16.22 -15.93
C ALA A 2 -63.38 -16.08 -17.06
N ILE A 3 -63.59 -15.10 -17.93
CA ILE A 3 -62.69 -14.75 -19.03
C ILE A 3 -61.48 -14.06 -18.40
N ILE A 4 -60.37 -14.79 -18.30
CA ILE A 4 -59.07 -14.22 -17.95
C ILE A 4 -58.67 -13.30 -19.10
N SER A 5 -58.68 -12.00 -18.85
CA SER A 5 -58.18 -10.99 -19.78
C SER A 5 -56.72 -11.31 -20.12
N THR A 6 -56.46 -11.69 -21.36
CA THR A 6 -55.13 -11.95 -21.92
C THR A 6 -54.49 -10.68 -22.52
N ALA A 7 -54.89 -9.50 -22.03
CA ALA A 7 -54.32 -8.24 -22.49
C ALA A 7 -52.80 -8.24 -22.21
N PRO A 8 -51.93 -8.06 -23.22
CA PRO A 8 -50.50 -8.04 -23.03
C PRO A 8 -50.12 -6.90 -22.06
N PRO A 9 -49.19 -7.14 -21.13
CA PRO A 9 -48.80 -6.11 -20.16
C PRO A 9 -48.34 -4.84 -20.90
N PRO A 10 -48.70 -3.64 -20.41
CA PRO A 10 -48.38 -2.37 -21.07
C PRO A 10 -46.89 -2.28 -21.42
N ARG A 11 -46.55 -1.67 -22.56
CA ARG A 11 -45.16 -1.53 -23.07
C ARG A 11 -44.16 -1.08 -21.99
N LYS A 12 -44.59 -0.20 -21.06
CA LYS A 12 -43.79 0.28 -19.92
C LYS A 12 -43.34 -0.85 -18.97
N TRP A 13 -44.20 -1.83 -18.67
CA TRP A 13 -43.87 -2.98 -17.82
C TRP A 13 -42.91 -3.96 -18.49
N ARG A 14 -43.00 -4.10 -19.82
CA ARG A 14 -42.05 -4.91 -20.59
C ARG A 14 -40.65 -4.28 -20.59
N VAL A 15 -40.57 -2.96 -20.78
CA VAL A 15 -39.31 -2.21 -20.72
C VAL A 15 -38.71 -2.28 -19.30
N LEU A 16 -39.51 -2.06 -18.25
CA LEU A 16 -39.06 -2.18 -16.87
C LEU A 16 -38.51 -3.58 -16.57
N ALA A 17 -39.23 -4.64 -16.95
CA ALA A 17 -38.77 -6.01 -16.74
C ALA A 17 -37.46 -6.33 -17.50
N LEU A 18 -37.25 -5.75 -18.68
CA LEU A 18 -36.00 -5.88 -19.42
C LEU A 18 -34.85 -5.17 -18.70
N ILE A 19 -35.05 -3.93 -18.27
CA ILE A 19 -34.05 -3.15 -17.52
C ILE A 19 -33.69 -3.88 -16.23
N THR A 20 -34.67 -4.29 -15.41
CA THR A 20 -34.43 -5.01 -14.15
C THR A 20 -33.64 -6.29 -14.37
N ARG A 21 -33.97 -7.08 -15.41
CA ARG A 21 -33.24 -8.32 -15.73
C ARG A 21 -31.82 -8.04 -16.22
N PHE A 22 -31.62 -6.98 -16.99
CA PHE A 22 -30.30 -6.56 -17.45
C PHE A 22 -29.43 -6.14 -16.25
N THR A 23 -29.95 -5.26 -15.39
CA THR A 23 -29.26 -4.82 -14.18
C THR A 23 -28.96 -5.98 -13.24
N PHE A 24 -29.90 -6.90 -13.04
CA PHE A 24 -29.69 -8.10 -12.23
C PHE A 24 -28.57 -8.97 -12.79
N ARG A 25 -28.57 -9.26 -14.10
CA ARG A 25 -27.51 -10.04 -14.74
C ARG A 25 -26.16 -9.35 -14.62
N LEU A 26 -26.10 -8.04 -14.83
CA LEU A 26 -24.87 -7.27 -14.66
C LEU A 26 -24.34 -7.37 -13.22
N ALA A 27 -25.21 -7.23 -12.23
CA ALA A 27 -24.85 -7.38 -10.82
C ALA A 27 -24.32 -8.78 -10.50
N VAL A 28 -24.98 -9.83 -10.98
CA VAL A 28 -24.53 -11.22 -10.80
C VAL A 28 -23.18 -11.46 -11.47
N THR A 29 -22.99 -10.98 -12.70
CA THR A 29 -21.70 -11.08 -13.41
C THR A 29 -20.58 -10.38 -12.64
N ALA A 30 -20.82 -9.14 -12.19
CA ALA A 30 -19.84 -8.37 -11.43
C ALA A 30 -19.49 -9.05 -10.10
N PHE A 31 -20.51 -9.51 -9.36
CA PHE A 31 -20.30 -10.21 -8.09
C PHE A 31 -19.56 -11.55 -8.28
N THR A 32 -19.90 -12.31 -9.31
CA THR A 32 -19.24 -13.59 -9.61
C THR A 32 -17.78 -13.38 -10.02
N GLY A 33 -17.51 -12.36 -10.83
CA GLY A 33 -16.15 -11.98 -11.20
C GLY A 33 -15.33 -11.54 -10.00
N TRP A 34 -15.91 -10.69 -9.14
CA TRP A 34 -15.28 -10.29 -7.88
C TRP A 34 -15.03 -11.49 -6.94
N PHE A 35 -16.01 -12.40 -6.79
CA PHE A 35 -15.86 -13.62 -5.99
C PHE A 35 -14.73 -14.51 -6.53
N ALA A 36 -14.64 -14.70 -7.84
CA ALA A 36 -13.59 -15.51 -8.44
C ALA A 36 -12.19 -14.95 -8.10
N LEU A 37 -12.02 -13.63 -8.14
CA LEU A 37 -10.77 -12.97 -7.74
C LEU A 37 -10.53 -13.10 -6.22
N ALA A 38 -11.55 -12.85 -5.39
CA ALA A 38 -11.45 -13.04 -3.94
C ALA A 38 -11.05 -14.47 -3.56
N ALA A 39 -11.65 -15.48 -4.21
CA ALA A 39 -11.31 -16.88 -4.02
C ALA A 39 -9.91 -17.22 -4.57
N PHE A 40 -9.48 -16.60 -5.67
CA PHE A 40 -8.12 -16.79 -6.18
C PHE A 40 -7.05 -16.42 -5.14
N TYR A 41 -7.28 -15.33 -4.39
CA TYR A 41 -6.35 -14.86 -3.36
C TYR A 41 -6.52 -15.56 -2.01
N GLN A 42 -7.74 -15.90 -1.61
CA GLN A 42 -8.03 -16.38 -0.24
C GLN A 42 -8.31 -17.89 -0.12
N ALA A 43 -8.62 -18.57 -1.22
CA ALA A 43 -8.96 -19.98 -1.15
C ALA A 43 -7.71 -20.85 -0.96
N PRO A 44 -7.76 -21.87 -0.09
CA PRO A 44 -6.67 -22.83 0.06
C PRO A 44 -6.31 -23.48 -1.28
N SER A 45 -5.00 -23.62 -1.53
CA SER A 45 -4.45 -24.18 -2.78
C SER A 45 -5.21 -25.41 -3.34
N PRO A 46 -5.51 -26.48 -2.55
CA PRO A 46 -6.20 -27.66 -3.10
C PRO A 46 -7.65 -27.41 -3.54
N TRP A 47 -8.32 -26.41 -2.96
CA TRP A 47 -9.73 -26.10 -3.21
C TRP A 47 -9.93 -24.84 -4.06
N LYS A 48 -8.86 -24.11 -4.37
CA LYS A 48 -8.90 -22.84 -5.10
C LYS A 48 -9.67 -22.94 -6.41
N TRP A 49 -9.24 -23.82 -7.30
CA TRP A 49 -9.88 -23.99 -8.60
C TRP A 49 -11.30 -24.58 -8.53
N PRO A 50 -11.57 -25.63 -7.71
CA PRO A 50 -12.93 -26.10 -7.49
C PRO A 50 -13.90 -25.02 -7.01
N ILE A 51 -13.50 -24.19 -6.04
CA ILE A 51 -14.33 -23.11 -5.49
C ILE A 51 -14.62 -22.06 -6.56
N ILE A 52 -13.60 -21.62 -7.30
CA ILE A 52 -13.75 -20.65 -8.39
C ILE A 52 -14.70 -21.20 -9.47
N ALA A 53 -14.48 -22.44 -9.91
CA ALA A 53 -15.31 -23.09 -10.92
C ALA A 53 -16.77 -23.23 -10.47
N ALA A 54 -17.00 -23.64 -9.21
CA ALA A 54 -18.34 -23.74 -8.64
C ALA A 54 -19.05 -22.38 -8.58
N GLY A 55 -18.33 -21.31 -8.20
CA GLY A 55 -18.87 -19.95 -8.20
C GLY A 55 -19.24 -19.45 -9.59
N LEU A 56 -18.34 -19.62 -10.56
CA LEU A 56 -18.57 -19.25 -11.97
C LEU A 56 -19.76 -20.00 -12.57
N LEU A 57 -19.84 -21.32 -12.32
CA LEU A 57 -20.96 -22.15 -12.78
C LEU A 57 -22.28 -21.71 -12.15
N THR A 58 -22.29 -21.40 -10.85
CA THR A 58 -23.47 -20.91 -10.14
C THR A 58 -23.94 -19.55 -10.68
N GLY A 59 -23.01 -18.64 -10.96
CA GLY A 59 -23.30 -17.35 -11.62
C GLY A 59 -23.89 -17.54 -13.02
N LEU A 60 -23.33 -18.45 -13.82
CA LEU A 60 -23.86 -18.78 -15.15
C LEU A 60 -25.27 -19.37 -15.08
N ILE A 61 -25.50 -20.36 -14.22
CA ILE A 61 -26.82 -20.98 -14.01
C ILE A 61 -27.85 -19.91 -13.60
N THR A 62 -27.47 -18.99 -12.72
CA THR A 62 -28.32 -17.87 -12.28
C THR A 62 -28.76 -16.99 -13.46
N ILE A 63 -27.81 -16.57 -14.31
CA ILE A 63 -28.07 -15.70 -15.47
C ILE A 63 -29.04 -16.36 -16.47
N LEU A 64 -28.91 -17.68 -16.66
CA LEU A 64 -29.73 -18.47 -17.58
C LEU A 64 -31.14 -18.75 -17.01
N THR A 65 -31.27 -18.99 -15.70
CA THR A 65 -32.52 -19.45 -15.08
C THR A 65 -33.43 -18.33 -14.57
N VAL A 66 -32.90 -17.11 -14.36
CA VAL A 66 -33.67 -15.96 -13.83
C VAL A 66 -34.95 -15.66 -14.61
N ARG A 67 -35.01 -15.99 -15.91
CA ARG A 67 -36.22 -15.79 -16.73
C ARG A 67 -37.37 -16.74 -16.34
N ARG A 68 -37.06 -17.95 -15.88
CA ARG A 68 -38.05 -19.02 -15.62
C ARG A 68 -38.61 -18.97 -14.20
N ARG A 69 -37.77 -18.67 -13.19
CA ARG A 69 -38.17 -18.63 -11.77
C ARG A 69 -37.52 -17.45 -11.03
N PRO A 70 -37.91 -16.20 -11.32
CA PRO A 70 -37.19 -15.00 -10.87
C PRO A 70 -37.13 -14.85 -9.34
N LEU A 71 -38.22 -15.16 -8.61
CA LEU A 71 -38.25 -15.03 -7.14
C LEU A 71 -37.34 -16.04 -6.44
N LEU A 72 -37.45 -17.33 -6.78
CA LEU A 72 -36.62 -18.38 -6.18
C LEU A 72 -35.14 -18.16 -6.49
N VAL A 73 -34.79 -17.88 -7.76
CA VAL A 73 -33.41 -17.58 -8.18
C VAL A 73 -32.91 -16.34 -7.45
N GLY A 74 -33.73 -15.28 -7.35
CA GLY A 74 -33.37 -14.07 -6.62
C GLY A 74 -33.05 -14.32 -5.14
N VAL A 75 -33.88 -15.11 -4.44
CA VAL A 75 -33.66 -15.46 -3.03
C VAL A 75 -32.38 -16.29 -2.85
N LEU A 76 -32.17 -17.31 -3.67
CA LEU A 76 -30.99 -18.17 -3.57
C LEU A 76 -29.70 -17.41 -3.86
N VAL A 77 -29.71 -16.53 -4.87
CA VAL A 77 -28.56 -15.68 -5.21
C VAL A 77 -28.29 -14.68 -4.10
N LEU A 78 -29.31 -14.05 -3.54
CA LEU A 78 -29.15 -13.13 -2.42
C LEU A 78 -28.56 -13.87 -1.21
N ALA A 79 -29.05 -15.07 -0.89
CA ALA A 79 -28.50 -15.89 0.19
C ALA A 79 -27.02 -16.25 -0.06
N ALA A 80 -26.67 -16.65 -1.29
CA ALA A 80 -25.29 -16.94 -1.68
C ALA A 80 -24.38 -15.71 -1.60
N MET A 81 -24.86 -14.55 -2.07
CA MET A 81 -24.14 -13.28 -1.96
C MET A 81 -23.88 -12.92 -0.49
N LEU A 82 -24.89 -13.04 0.37
CA LEU A 82 -24.74 -12.78 1.80
C LEU A 82 -23.75 -13.75 2.46
N ALA A 83 -23.78 -15.04 2.10
CA ALA A 83 -22.83 -16.02 2.61
C ALA A 83 -21.38 -15.70 2.19
N VAL A 84 -21.17 -15.34 0.92
CA VAL A 84 -19.86 -14.92 0.40
C VAL A 84 -19.41 -13.61 1.06
N SER A 85 -20.29 -12.63 1.24
CA SER A 85 -19.98 -11.38 1.93
C SER A 85 -19.65 -11.57 3.41
N TYR A 86 -20.32 -12.53 4.07
CA TYR A 86 -20.00 -12.92 5.44
C TYR A 86 -18.62 -13.59 5.52
N TRP A 87 -18.36 -14.58 4.64
CA TRP A 87 -17.04 -15.21 4.53
C TRP A 87 -15.94 -14.17 4.31
N TRP A 88 -16.13 -13.28 3.33
CA TRP A 88 -15.18 -12.20 3.04
C TRP A 88 -14.90 -11.32 4.26
N SER A 89 -15.97 -10.90 4.96
CA SER A 89 -15.86 -10.06 6.15
C SER A 89 -15.20 -10.78 7.34
N SER A 90 -15.30 -12.11 7.40
CA SER A 90 -14.71 -12.93 8.48
C SER A 90 -13.19 -13.11 8.38
N ILE A 91 -12.58 -12.81 7.22
CA ILE A 91 -11.13 -12.86 7.02
C ILE A 91 -10.49 -11.73 7.83
N LYS A 92 -9.69 -12.09 8.83
CA LYS A 92 -9.02 -11.19 9.77
C LYS A 92 -7.52 -11.15 9.50
N PRO A 93 -6.88 -9.98 9.63
CA PRO A 93 -5.44 -9.87 9.56
C PRO A 93 -4.81 -10.50 10.82
N SER A 94 -3.58 -10.98 10.71
CA SER A 94 -2.82 -11.56 11.83
C SER A 94 -1.41 -10.99 11.89
N ASN A 95 -0.83 -10.90 13.09
CA ASN A 95 0.60 -10.67 13.27
C ASN A 95 1.39 -11.99 13.40
N ASP A 96 0.68 -13.11 13.56
CA ASP A 96 1.22 -14.44 13.80
C ASP A 96 1.03 -15.30 12.55
N ARG A 97 2.00 -15.24 11.65
CA ARG A 97 2.15 -16.07 10.44
C ARG A 97 3.64 -16.34 10.18
N ASP A 98 3.96 -17.30 9.31
CA ASP A 98 5.34 -17.52 8.86
C ASP A 98 5.71 -16.44 7.82
N TRP A 99 6.13 -15.29 8.29
CA TRP A 99 6.47 -14.15 7.44
C TRP A 99 7.77 -14.36 6.65
N ALA A 100 7.83 -13.78 5.45
CA ALA A 100 9.08 -13.70 4.72
C ALA A 100 10.14 -12.88 5.48
N THR A 101 11.41 -13.26 5.35
CA THR A 101 12.52 -12.72 6.16
C THR A 101 12.67 -11.19 6.07
N ASP A 102 12.39 -10.60 4.90
CA ASP A 102 12.51 -9.17 4.61
C ASP A 102 11.44 -8.30 5.29
N VAL A 103 10.38 -8.93 5.78
CA VAL A 103 9.22 -8.32 6.47
C VAL A 103 8.82 -9.08 7.74
N ALA A 104 9.76 -9.87 8.29
CA ALA A 104 9.51 -10.72 9.44
C ALA A 104 9.09 -9.92 10.68
N HIS A 105 9.66 -8.73 10.86
CA HIS A 105 9.36 -7.85 11.97
C HIS A 105 8.85 -6.49 11.47
N GLY A 106 7.82 -5.97 12.13
CA GLY A 106 7.48 -4.56 12.09
C GLY A 106 8.28 -3.78 13.13
N VAL A 107 8.59 -2.52 12.82
CA VAL A 107 9.20 -1.61 13.80
C VAL A 107 8.23 -1.40 14.96
N THR A 108 8.77 -1.34 16.18
CA THR A 108 8.05 -0.83 17.36
C THR A 108 8.92 0.19 18.07
N ALA A 109 8.33 0.99 18.95
CA ALA A 109 9.04 2.05 19.63
C ALA A 109 8.64 2.19 21.09
N THR A 110 9.63 2.46 21.94
CA THR A 110 9.44 2.99 23.29
C THR A 110 9.71 4.49 23.26
N ILE A 111 8.74 5.28 23.73
CA ILE A 111 8.78 6.75 23.68
C ILE A 111 8.96 7.24 25.12
N ALA A 112 10.13 7.81 25.44
CA ALA A 112 10.47 8.33 26.75
C ALA A 112 10.89 9.81 26.64
N GLY A 113 9.89 10.69 26.46
CA GLY A 113 10.15 12.10 26.18
C GLY A 113 10.82 12.28 24.82
N ASP A 114 11.97 12.94 24.78
CA ASP A 114 12.77 13.09 23.56
C ASP A 114 13.67 11.88 23.29
N GLU A 115 13.84 10.95 24.24
CA GLU A 115 14.58 9.71 24.00
C GLU A 115 13.64 8.64 23.41
N ILE A 116 13.93 8.23 22.17
CA ILE A 116 13.15 7.26 21.41
C ILE A 116 13.99 6.01 21.18
N THR A 117 13.52 4.86 21.68
CA THR A 117 14.12 3.56 21.36
C THR A 117 13.29 2.87 20.30
N LEU A 118 13.87 2.65 19.12
CA LEU A 118 13.26 1.87 18.05
C LEU A 118 13.76 0.42 18.13
N HIS A 119 12.83 -0.52 18.08
CA HIS A 119 13.10 -1.96 18.03
C HIS A 119 12.79 -2.49 16.64
N ASN A 120 13.53 -3.51 16.20
CA ASN A 120 13.42 -4.13 14.88
C ASN A 120 13.71 -3.17 13.72
N ILE A 121 14.77 -2.37 13.85
CA ILE A 121 15.30 -1.56 12.74
C ILE A 121 16.00 -2.50 11.76
N ARG A 122 15.60 -2.48 10.50
CA ARG A 122 16.18 -3.31 9.45
C ARG A 122 17.51 -2.72 8.95
N SER A 123 18.57 -3.54 8.95
CA SER A 123 19.90 -3.18 8.44
C SER A 123 20.47 -4.31 7.59
N PHE A 124 19.69 -4.77 6.61
CA PHE A 124 20.06 -5.92 5.80
C PHE A 124 21.23 -5.60 4.86
N ARG A 125 22.07 -6.59 4.61
CA ARG A 125 23.19 -6.49 3.64
C ARG A 125 22.86 -7.32 2.41
N TRP A 126 22.42 -6.65 1.36
CA TRP A 126 21.93 -7.28 0.15
C TRP A 126 23.04 -7.61 -0.85
N ARG A 127 23.00 -8.83 -1.41
CA ARG A 127 23.80 -9.26 -2.56
C ARG A 127 22.91 -9.47 -3.79
N THR A 128 21.76 -10.13 -3.61
CA THR A 128 20.66 -10.20 -4.58
C THR A 128 19.32 -9.96 -3.87
N THR A 129 18.19 -10.10 -4.56
CA THR A 129 16.86 -10.02 -3.94
C THR A 129 16.53 -11.21 -3.03
N GLU A 130 17.26 -12.32 -3.17
CA GLU A 130 17.06 -13.57 -2.43
C GLU A 130 18.25 -13.90 -1.51
N ASP A 131 19.44 -13.33 -1.77
CA ASP A 131 20.65 -13.53 -0.98
C ASP A 131 21.04 -12.23 -0.24
N PHE A 132 20.91 -12.27 1.08
CA PHE A 132 21.20 -11.15 1.97
C PHE A 132 21.47 -11.63 3.39
N ASP A 133 22.16 -10.82 4.18
CA ASP A 133 22.32 -11.05 5.62
C ASP A 133 21.22 -10.31 6.39
N PRO A 134 20.28 -11.02 7.04
CA PRO A 134 19.21 -10.40 7.80
C PRO A 134 19.74 -9.90 9.15
N VAL A 135 19.73 -8.59 9.35
CA VAL A 135 20.10 -7.95 10.62
C VAL A 135 18.97 -7.03 11.07
N TRP A 136 18.42 -7.33 12.24
CA TRP A 136 17.43 -6.50 12.94
C TRP A 136 18.07 -5.92 14.19
N GLN A 137 17.97 -4.61 14.36
CA GLN A 137 18.69 -3.89 15.41
C GLN A 137 17.72 -3.14 16.33
N THR A 138 18.22 -2.77 17.50
CA THR A 138 17.58 -1.81 18.40
C THR A 138 18.47 -0.58 18.48
N GLY A 139 17.88 0.61 18.37
CA GLY A 139 18.61 1.85 18.36
C GLY A 139 17.88 2.96 19.11
N THR A 140 18.64 3.75 19.86
CA THR A 140 18.14 4.94 20.55
C THR A 140 18.44 6.20 19.75
N TYR A 141 17.47 7.10 19.68
CA TYR A 141 17.48 8.34 18.93
C TYR A 141 16.97 9.47 19.81
N ASP A 142 17.65 10.62 19.76
CA ASP A 142 17.18 11.84 20.39
C ASP A 142 16.31 12.62 19.40
N LEU A 143 15.01 12.72 19.71
CA LEU A 143 14.03 13.47 18.91
C LEU A 143 14.39 14.95 18.81
N ALA A 144 15.08 15.51 19.81
CA ALA A 144 15.53 16.88 19.77
C ALA A 144 16.57 17.11 18.65
N SER A 145 17.34 16.06 18.32
CA SER A 145 18.38 16.05 17.30
C SER A 145 17.86 15.77 15.87
N LEU A 146 16.55 15.61 15.66
CA LEU A 146 15.97 15.44 14.32
C LEU A 146 16.15 16.72 13.49
N GLN A 147 16.83 16.61 12.34
CA GLN A 147 17.23 17.72 11.49
C GLN A 147 16.53 17.76 10.14
N SER A 148 16.23 16.61 9.54
CA SER A 148 15.66 16.56 8.19
C SER A 148 14.57 15.51 8.04
N VAL A 149 13.69 15.77 7.08
CA VAL A 149 12.74 14.80 6.56
C VAL A 149 12.88 14.79 5.04
N ASP A 150 13.20 13.63 4.49
CA ASP A 150 13.33 13.44 3.05
C ASP A 150 12.25 12.47 2.57
N LEU A 151 11.58 12.83 1.49
CA LEU A 151 10.67 11.92 0.80
C LEU A 151 11.43 11.19 -0.31
N LEU A 152 11.43 9.86 -0.25
CA LEU A 152 12.01 9.00 -1.26
C LEU A 152 10.90 8.41 -2.11
N ASN A 153 11.03 8.52 -3.43
CA ASN A 153 10.14 7.88 -4.38
C ASN A 153 10.93 6.90 -5.22
N SER A 154 10.53 5.63 -5.18
CA SER A 154 11.10 4.56 -6.00
C SER A 154 10.14 4.17 -7.09
N VAL A 155 10.54 4.26 -8.35
CA VAL A 155 9.71 3.95 -9.52
C VAL A 155 10.26 2.72 -10.21
N TRP A 156 9.38 1.75 -10.47
CA TRP A 156 9.65 0.56 -11.28
C TRP A 156 8.48 0.30 -12.21
N SER A 157 8.76 -0.26 -13.38
CA SER A 157 7.79 -0.68 -14.41
C SER A 157 6.91 0.45 -15.02
N ASN A 158 6.22 1.23 -14.20
CA ASN A 158 5.29 2.28 -14.60
C ASN A 158 5.65 3.63 -13.92
N PRO A 159 5.90 4.70 -14.68
CA PRO A 159 6.25 6.01 -14.12
C PRO A 159 5.16 6.64 -13.25
N ALA A 160 3.91 6.18 -13.36
CA ALA A 160 2.78 6.66 -12.59
C ALA A 160 2.70 6.03 -11.17
N ILE A 161 3.41 4.92 -10.93
CA ILE A 161 3.37 4.19 -9.67
C ILE A 161 4.76 4.25 -9.03
N ALA A 162 4.83 4.88 -7.87
CA ALA A 162 6.03 4.95 -7.05
C ALA A 162 5.79 4.33 -5.66
N HIS A 163 6.81 3.68 -5.12
CA HIS A 163 6.86 3.32 -3.71
C HIS A 163 7.43 4.50 -2.94
N THR A 164 6.61 5.07 -2.07
CA THR A 164 6.98 6.23 -1.26
C THR A 164 7.57 5.77 0.08
N LEU A 165 8.72 6.33 0.45
CA LEU A 165 9.34 6.16 1.76
C LEU A 165 9.64 7.53 2.37
N VAL A 166 9.78 7.59 3.68
CA VAL A 166 10.13 8.83 4.40
C VAL A 166 11.36 8.56 5.25
N SER A 167 12.43 9.30 4.98
CA SER A 167 13.69 9.25 5.73
C SER A 167 13.76 10.40 6.71
N PHE A 168 14.13 10.09 7.96
CA PHE A 168 14.33 11.05 9.04
C PHE A 168 15.81 11.12 9.38
N GLY A 169 16.42 12.29 9.21
CA GLY A 169 17.84 12.51 9.46
C GLY A 169 18.10 13.16 10.82
N PHE A 170 19.07 12.62 11.55
CA PHE A 170 19.47 13.08 12.88
C PHE A 170 20.84 13.78 12.85
N ALA A 171 21.11 14.60 13.87
CA ALA A 171 22.32 15.42 13.96
C ALA A 171 23.63 14.61 13.99
N ASP A 172 23.57 13.36 14.43
CA ASP A 172 24.70 12.42 14.44
C ASP A 172 24.98 11.78 13.07
N GLY A 173 24.22 12.16 12.04
CA GLY A 173 24.35 11.66 10.67
C GLY A 173 23.64 10.33 10.42
N ARG A 174 22.91 9.78 11.39
CA ARG A 174 22.06 8.60 11.18
C ARG A 174 20.75 9.00 10.49
N TYR A 175 20.25 8.08 9.67
CA TYR A 175 18.97 8.22 8.98
C TYR A 175 18.12 6.98 9.21
N VAL A 176 16.86 7.19 9.55
CA VAL A 176 15.86 6.12 9.71
C VAL A 176 14.78 6.31 8.65
N VAL A 177 14.63 5.31 7.78
CA VAL A 177 13.64 5.31 6.72
C VAL A 177 12.44 4.48 7.13
N PHE A 178 11.26 5.07 7.08
CA PHE A 178 10.00 4.38 7.26
C PHE A 178 9.37 4.04 5.92
N SER A 179 8.85 2.82 5.82
CA SER A 179 8.03 2.39 4.71
C SER A 179 6.88 1.52 5.19
N ALA A 180 5.68 1.80 4.68
CA ALA A 180 4.55 0.89 4.79
C ALA A 180 4.63 -0.13 3.66
N GLU A 181 4.84 -1.39 4.02
CA GLU A 181 5.11 -2.49 3.12
C GLU A 181 3.98 -3.51 3.20
N ILE A 182 3.83 -4.28 2.12
CA ILE A 182 3.07 -5.54 2.22
C ILE A 182 3.83 -6.52 3.12
N ARG A 183 3.13 -7.18 4.03
CA ARG A 183 3.67 -8.25 4.85
C ARG A 183 3.25 -9.59 4.27
N LYS A 184 4.14 -10.15 3.46
CA LYS A 184 3.95 -11.43 2.77
C LYS A 184 4.41 -12.61 3.63
N GLU A 185 3.72 -13.74 3.50
CA GLU A 185 4.13 -15.02 4.07
C GLU A 185 5.33 -15.61 3.31
N ARG A 186 6.01 -16.57 3.94
CA ARG A 186 7.11 -17.31 3.33
C ARG A 186 6.59 -18.09 2.12
N GLY A 187 7.22 -17.85 0.96
CA GLY A 187 6.83 -18.49 -0.30
C GLY A 187 5.69 -17.78 -1.03
N GLU A 188 5.14 -16.70 -0.46
CA GLU A 188 4.18 -15.85 -1.13
C GLU A 188 4.88 -14.86 -2.07
N ALA A 189 4.30 -14.64 -3.24
CA ALA A 189 4.81 -13.72 -4.26
C ALA A 189 4.10 -12.36 -4.17
N PHE A 190 4.79 -11.30 -4.58
CA PHE A 190 4.19 -9.97 -4.67
C PHE A 190 3.08 -9.92 -5.75
N SER A 191 1.98 -9.23 -5.43
CA SER A 191 0.83 -9.03 -6.31
C SER A 191 0.34 -7.59 -6.22
N GLU A 192 0.36 -6.85 -7.34
CA GLU A 192 -0.05 -5.44 -7.40
C GLU A 192 -1.53 -5.24 -7.03
N ILE A 193 -2.37 -6.24 -7.32
CA ILE A 193 -3.81 -6.22 -7.03
C ILE A 193 -4.18 -7.03 -5.78
N GLY A 194 -3.23 -7.76 -5.19
CA GLY A 194 -3.45 -8.59 -4.00
C GLY A 194 -4.01 -7.82 -2.80
N GLY A 195 -3.57 -6.58 -2.65
CA GLY A 195 -4.06 -5.67 -1.61
C GLY A 195 -5.56 -5.33 -1.73
N PHE A 196 -6.19 -5.48 -2.89
CA PHE A 196 -7.66 -5.37 -3.00
C PHE A 196 -8.39 -6.56 -2.37
N PHE A 197 -7.68 -7.68 -2.24
CA PHE A 197 -8.24 -8.96 -1.89
C PHE A 197 -7.74 -9.52 -0.55
N LYS A 198 -7.32 -8.66 0.39
CA LYS A 198 -6.86 -9.04 1.74
C LYS A 198 -5.71 -10.06 1.75
N GLU A 199 -4.94 -10.12 0.66
CA GLU A 199 -3.84 -11.09 0.51
C GLU A 199 -2.74 -10.80 1.53
N PHE A 200 -2.37 -9.51 1.69
CA PHE A 200 -1.27 -9.11 2.54
C PHE A 200 -1.72 -8.33 3.78
N GLU A 201 -1.10 -8.61 4.91
CA GLU A 201 -1.10 -7.71 6.06
C GLU A 201 -0.22 -6.47 5.81
N LEU A 202 -0.49 -5.40 6.54
CA LEU A 202 0.30 -4.18 6.52
C LEU A 202 1.40 -4.27 7.58
N VAL A 203 2.64 -3.97 7.19
CA VAL A 203 3.75 -3.81 8.14
C VAL A 203 4.41 -2.45 7.93
N LEU A 204 4.79 -1.80 9.03
CA LEU A 204 5.66 -0.64 8.98
C LEU A 204 7.09 -1.08 9.25
N ILE A 205 7.98 -0.84 8.29
CA ILE A 205 9.41 -1.11 8.40
C ILE A 205 10.12 0.21 8.69
N ALA A 206 10.96 0.22 9.73
CA ALA A 206 12.03 1.19 9.88
C ALA A 206 13.34 0.54 9.46
N ALA A 207 14.15 1.23 8.67
CA ALA A 207 15.39 0.69 8.14
C ALA A 207 16.47 1.76 7.98
N GLU A 208 17.74 1.34 7.94
CA GLU A 208 18.83 2.19 7.45
C GLU A 208 18.67 2.47 5.95
N GLU A 209 19.11 3.63 5.48
CA GLU A 209 19.13 3.92 4.03
C GLU A 209 20.01 2.93 3.26
N ASN A 210 21.13 2.50 3.85
CA ASN A 210 22.04 1.52 3.27
C ASN A 210 21.42 0.11 3.13
N ASP A 211 20.27 -0.14 3.75
CA ASP A 211 19.43 -1.30 3.51
C ASP A 211 18.36 -0.95 2.48
N ILE A 212 17.34 -0.19 2.88
CA ILE A 212 16.07 -0.15 2.16
C ILE A 212 16.13 0.67 0.87
N VAL A 213 16.99 1.69 0.83
CA VAL A 213 17.22 2.53 -0.35
C VAL A 213 18.23 1.84 -1.27
N ARG A 214 19.30 1.26 -0.70
CA ARG A 214 20.32 0.51 -1.47
C ARG A 214 19.75 -0.71 -2.18
N LEU A 215 18.82 -1.44 -1.55
CA LEU A 215 18.06 -2.52 -2.18
C LEU A 215 17.42 -2.03 -3.48
N ARG A 216 16.81 -0.85 -3.47
CA ARG A 216 16.08 -0.29 -4.61
C ARG A 216 17.04 0.24 -5.68
N THR A 217 18.05 1.00 -5.29
CA THR A 217 19.00 1.60 -6.25
C THR A 217 19.99 0.61 -6.85
N ASN A 218 20.58 -0.28 -6.04
CA ASN A 218 21.75 -1.09 -6.45
C ASN A 218 21.36 -2.52 -6.83
N ILE A 219 20.40 -3.12 -6.12
CA ILE A 219 20.03 -4.53 -6.31
C ILE A 219 18.89 -4.67 -7.33
N ARG A 220 17.79 -3.96 -7.10
CA ARG A 220 16.62 -3.96 -7.99
C ARG A 220 16.75 -3.01 -9.18
N ARG A 221 17.67 -2.04 -9.09
CA ARG A 221 17.93 -1.00 -10.11
C ARG A 221 16.69 -0.19 -10.48
N GLU A 222 15.89 0.12 -9.48
CA GLU A 222 14.74 1.03 -9.57
C GLU A 222 15.23 2.48 -9.73
N THR A 223 14.39 3.35 -10.31
CA THR A 223 14.67 4.79 -10.36
C THR A 223 14.25 5.41 -9.04
N VAL A 224 15.23 5.81 -8.22
CA VAL A 224 15.00 6.40 -6.91
C VAL A 224 15.30 7.90 -6.92
N SER A 225 14.34 8.69 -6.44
CA SER A 225 14.49 10.11 -6.21
C SER A 225 14.36 10.45 -4.72
N LEU A 226 15.16 11.40 -4.24
CA LEU A 226 15.15 11.93 -2.88
C LEU A 226 14.78 13.42 -2.93
N TYR A 227 13.69 13.77 -2.26
CA TYR A 227 13.17 15.13 -2.16
C TYR A 227 13.22 15.61 -0.71
N PRO A 228 14.15 16.53 -0.36
CA PRO A 228 14.16 17.15 0.96
C PRO A 228 12.88 17.96 1.17
N LEU A 229 12.18 17.70 2.28
CA LEU A 229 10.92 18.37 2.60
C LEU A 229 11.17 19.68 3.35
N GLN A 230 10.46 20.73 2.93
CA GLN A 230 10.46 22.04 3.59
C GLN A 230 9.40 22.06 4.69
N VAL A 231 9.70 21.39 5.81
CA VAL A 231 8.82 21.32 6.99
C VAL A 231 9.50 21.92 8.22
N SER A 232 8.71 22.52 9.12
CA SER A 232 9.25 22.99 10.39
C SER A 232 9.72 21.82 11.27
N ALA A 233 10.67 22.08 12.18
CA ALA A 233 11.14 21.07 13.13
C ALA A 233 9.99 20.46 13.95
N LYS A 234 8.98 21.27 14.31
CA LYS A 234 7.78 20.80 15.00
C LYS A 234 6.99 19.78 14.17
N VAL A 235 6.78 20.07 12.88
CA VAL A 235 6.08 19.17 11.95
C VAL A 235 6.89 17.88 11.75
N ALA A 236 8.22 17.99 11.57
CA ALA A 236 9.09 16.83 11.43
C ALA A 236 9.01 15.88 12.63
N ARG A 237 9.12 16.41 13.86
CA ARG A 237 9.01 15.62 15.10
C ARG A 237 7.63 14.98 15.25
N THR A 238 6.57 15.74 14.97
CA THR A 238 5.19 15.21 15.06
C THR A 238 4.96 14.09 14.05
N LEU A 239 5.49 14.23 12.83
CA LEU A 239 5.40 13.20 11.80
C LEU A 239 6.15 11.94 12.22
N PHE A 240 7.37 12.08 12.73
CA PHE A 240 8.16 10.96 13.24
C PHE A 240 7.38 10.19 14.32
N LEU A 241 6.87 10.88 15.34
CA LEU A 241 6.07 10.27 16.40
C LEU A 241 4.81 9.59 15.85
N SER A 242 4.14 10.19 14.86
CA SER A 242 2.96 9.59 14.22
C SER A 242 3.27 8.27 13.52
N TYR A 243 4.47 8.13 12.93
CA TYR A 243 4.94 6.83 12.40
C TYR A 243 5.10 5.80 13.52
N LEU A 244 5.69 6.19 14.66
CA LEU A 244 5.90 5.28 15.80
C LEU A 244 4.59 4.83 16.42
N GLU A 245 3.64 5.75 16.60
CA GLU A 245 2.30 5.43 17.09
C GLU A 245 1.59 4.46 16.15
N LYS A 246 1.66 4.69 14.83
CA LYS A 246 1.11 3.74 13.85
C LYS A 246 1.79 2.37 13.92
N ALA A 247 3.11 2.34 14.09
CA ALA A 247 3.87 1.10 14.19
C ALA A 247 3.47 0.28 15.43
N ASN A 248 3.39 0.95 16.59
CA ASN A 248 2.94 0.35 17.84
C ASN A 248 1.46 -0.08 17.76
N ALA A 249 0.59 0.67 17.09
CA ALA A 249 -0.79 0.27 16.88
C ALA A 249 -0.87 -1.02 16.04
N LEU A 250 -0.08 -1.11 14.96
CA LEU A 250 -0.03 -2.31 14.09
C LEU A 250 0.52 -3.55 14.81
N SER A 251 1.42 -3.39 15.78
CA SER A 251 1.95 -4.53 16.55
C SER A 251 0.89 -5.15 17.48
N VAL A 252 -0.09 -4.36 17.92
CA VAL A 252 -1.21 -4.82 18.76
C VAL A 252 -2.43 -5.21 17.94
N GLN A 253 -2.78 -4.42 16.93
CA GLN A 253 -3.96 -4.56 16.07
C GLN A 253 -3.49 -4.64 14.60
N PRO A 254 -3.32 -5.86 14.04
CA PRO A 254 -2.90 -5.99 12.66
C PRO A 254 -3.98 -5.43 11.72
N GLU A 255 -3.54 -4.91 10.57
CA GLU A 255 -4.40 -4.39 9.52
C GLU A 255 -4.02 -5.05 8.19
N PHE A 256 -4.98 -5.15 7.27
CA PHE A 256 -4.64 -5.51 5.88
C PHE A 256 -3.97 -4.34 5.18
N TYR A 257 -2.96 -4.63 4.36
CA TYR A 257 -2.50 -3.69 3.35
C TYR A 257 -3.62 -3.47 2.34
N GLN A 258 -3.86 -2.21 1.97
CA GLN A 258 -4.91 -1.86 1.01
C GLN A 258 -4.33 -1.00 -0.09
N THR A 259 -4.41 -1.49 -1.33
CA THR A 259 -3.81 -0.84 -2.51
C THR A 259 -4.25 0.61 -2.70
N ILE A 260 -5.45 0.98 -2.25
CA ILE A 260 -5.95 2.37 -2.35
C ILE A 260 -5.84 3.13 -1.03
N THR A 261 -6.12 2.51 0.11
CA THR A 261 -6.40 3.26 1.35
C THR A 261 -5.37 3.06 2.46
N ALA A 262 -4.52 2.04 2.40
CA ALA A 262 -3.51 1.73 3.40
C ALA A 262 -2.27 1.17 2.68
N ASN A 263 -1.59 2.07 1.97
CA ASN A 263 -0.39 1.79 1.19
C ASN A 263 0.74 2.77 1.57
N CYS A 264 1.91 2.59 0.95
CA CYS A 264 3.09 3.40 1.20
C CYS A 264 2.86 4.91 1.05
N THR A 265 2.02 5.37 0.13
CA THR A 265 1.77 6.82 -0.08
C THR A 265 0.61 7.36 0.76
N THR A 266 -0.49 6.63 0.87
CA THR A 266 -1.68 7.06 1.62
C THR A 266 -1.47 7.05 3.12
N ILE A 267 -0.61 6.17 3.64
CA ILE A 267 -0.21 6.21 5.05
C ILE A 267 0.59 7.48 5.33
N VAL A 268 1.62 7.79 4.53
CA VAL A 268 2.38 9.05 4.64
C VAL A 268 1.43 10.24 4.66
N PHE A 269 0.50 10.27 3.70
CA PHE A 269 -0.44 11.37 3.55
C PHE A 269 -1.44 11.48 4.71
N LYS A 270 -1.96 10.36 5.22
CA LYS A 270 -2.83 10.32 6.40
C LYS A 270 -2.11 10.87 7.62
N LEU A 271 -0.85 10.44 7.86
CA LEU A 271 -0.04 10.92 8.97
C LEU A 271 0.25 12.42 8.83
N ALA A 272 0.60 12.89 7.64
CA ALA A 272 0.80 14.32 7.40
C ALA A 272 -0.47 15.15 7.66
N ARG A 273 -1.65 14.64 7.31
CA ARG A 273 -2.94 15.30 7.54
C ARG A 273 -3.40 15.35 9.00
N LEU A 274 -2.90 14.47 9.85
CA LEU A 274 -3.10 14.60 11.30
C LEU A 274 -2.41 15.84 11.85
N ILE A 275 -1.34 16.30 11.19
CA ILE A 275 -0.51 17.43 11.61
C ILE A 275 -1.02 18.73 10.97
N ASP A 276 -1.29 18.69 9.66
CA ASP A 276 -1.90 19.78 8.92
C ASP A 276 -3.19 19.29 8.21
N PRO A 277 -4.36 19.46 8.87
CA PRO A 277 -5.64 19.08 8.30
C PRO A 277 -5.99 19.80 6.98
N GLY A 278 -5.34 20.94 6.71
CA GLY A 278 -5.55 21.78 5.53
C GLY A 278 -4.91 21.25 4.24
N ILE A 279 -4.12 20.16 4.32
CA ILE A 279 -3.58 19.47 3.15
C ILE A 279 -4.76 18.85 2.33
N PRO A 280 -5.01 19.31 1.10
CA PRO A 280 -6.15 18.85 0.29
C PRO A 280 -5.91 17.45 -0.26
N LEU A 281 -6.99 16.67 -0.36
CA LEU A 281 -6.97 15.41 -1.10
C LEU A 281 -6.68 15.68 -2.58
N ASP A 282 -5.80 14.86 -3.16
CA ASP A 282 -5.36 15.00 -4.53
C ASP A 282 -5.17 13.60 -5.15
N TRP A 283 -5.54 13.45 -6.42
CA TRP A 283 -5.43 12.18 -7.13
C TRP A 283 -3.97 11.68 -7.23
N ARG A 284 -2.99 12.60 -7.18
CA ARG A 284 -1.54 12.32 -7.21
C ARG A 284 -1.04 11.53 -6.00
N ILE A 285 -1.86 11.41 -4.95
CA ILE A 285 -1.59 10.55 -3.78
C ILE A 285 -1.83 9.08 -4.14
N ILE A 286 -2.81 8.79 -5.00
CA ILE A 286 -3.10 7.44 -5.49
C ILE A 286 -2.12 7.08 -6.61
N VAL A 287 -1.79 8.06 -7.46
CA VAL A 287 -0.85 7.91 -8.57
C VAL A 287 0.51 8.49 -8.16
N SER A 288 1.15 7.79 -7.23
CA SER A 288 2.29 8.26 -6.42
C SER A 288 3.53 8.69 -7.22
N GLY A 289 3.64 8.32 -8.49
CA GLY A 289 4.66 8.86 -9.41
C GLY A 289 4.58 10.38 -9.61
N TYR A 290 3.40 10.97 -9.43
CA TYR A 290 3.15 12.41 -9.52
C TYR A 290 3.16 13.12 -8.15
N LEU A 291 3.47 12.40 -7.07
CA LEU A 291 3.57 12.99 -5.74
C LEU A 291 4.57 14.17 -5.68
N PRO A 292 5.73 14.16 -6.38
CA PRO A 292 6.64 15.31 -6.36
C PRO A 292 6.00 16.59 -6.93
N ASP A 293 5.12 16.47 -7.92
CA ASP A 293 4.39 17.58 -8.55
C ASP A 293 3.44 18.20 -7.53
N TYR A 294 2.76 17.35 -6.75
CA TYR A 294 1.93 17.80 -5.64
C TYR A 294 2.77 18.53 -4.58
N LEU A 295 3.90 17.96 -4.16
CA LEU A 295 4.76 18.60 -3.17
C LEU A 295 5.29 19.96 -3.65
N TYR A 296 5.61 20.07 -4.94
CA TYR A 296 6.06 21.31 -5.56
C TYR A 296 4.96 22.38 -5.54
N ASP A 297 3.75 22.04 -5.98
CA ASP A 297 2.59 22.96 -5.97
C ASP A 297 2.23 23.45 -4.56
N ARG A 298 2.53 22.64 -3.54
CA ARG A 298 2.28 22.95 -2.13
C ARG A 298 3.46 23.64 -1.44
N GLY A 299 4.58 23.87 -2.14
CA GLY A 299 5.79 24.46 -1.54
C GLY A 299 6.43 23.58 -0.47
N LEU A 300 6.16 22.27 -0.49
CA LEU A 300 6.74 21.30 0.46
C LEU A 300 8.12 20.79 0.01
N ILE A 301 8.53 21.12 -1.22
CA ILE A 301 9.89 20.92 -1.73
C ILE A 301 10.33 22.24 -2.37
N ARG A 302 11.61 22.33 -2.75
CA ARG A 302 12.17 23.54 -3.36
C ARG A 302 11.40 23.98 -4.61
N THR A 303 11.09 25.27 -4.69
CA THR A 303 10.38 25.92 -5.82
C THR A 303 11.20 27.04 -6.47
N ASP A 304 12.50 27.12 -6.17
CA ASP A 304 13.43 28.12 -6.69
C ASP A 304 13.85 27.85 -8.15
N VAL A 305 13.68 26.62 -8.64
CA VAL A 305 13.94 26.21 -10.02
C VAL A 305 12.74 25.44 -10.59
N PRO A 306 12.57 25.39 -11.92
CA PRO A 306 11.46 24.64 -12.53
C PRO A 306 11.41 23.18 -12.07
N LEU A 307 10.20 22.64 -11.87
CA LEU A 307 9.96 21.26 -11.40
C LEU A 307 10.77 20.19 -12.15
N SER A 308 10.94 20.34 -13.48
CA SER A 308 11.74 19.41 -14.28
C SER A 308 13.21 19.34 -13.82
N GLN A 309 13.78 20.47 -13.40
CA GLN A 309 15.13 20.53 -12.83
C GLN A 309 15.17 19.97 -11.41
N VAL A 310 14.12 20.22 -10.60
CA VAL A 310 13.99 19.61 -9.26
C VAL A 310 13.99 18.09 -9.35
N LYS A 311 13.14 17.51 -10.20
CA LYS A 311 13.06 16.06 -10.43
C LYS A 311 14.40 15.49 -10.89
N LYS A 312 15.06 16.14 -11.86
CA LYS A 312 16.37 15.71 -12.36
C LYS A 312 17.46 15.71 -11.28
N LYS A 313 17.47 16.72 -10.40
CA LYS A 313 18.44 16.81 -9.29
C LYS A 313 18.12 15.85 -8.14
N ALA A 314 16.85 15.50 -7.97
CA ALA A 314 16.37 14.59 -6.93
C ALA A 314 16.72 13.13 -7.25
N GLU A 315 16.91 12.74 -8.51
CA GLU A 315 17.29 11.36 -8.85
C GLU A 315 18.67 11.00 -8.29
N ILE A 316 18.70 9.99 -7.42
CA ILE A 316 19.91 9.54 -6.72
C ILE A 316 20.45 8.21 -7.25
N SER A 317 19.75 7.52 -8.14
CA SER A 317 20.08 6.15 -8.59
C SER A 317 21.53 6.01 -9.06
N GLY A 318 21.95 6.86 -10.02
CA GLY A 318 23.32 6.82 -10.56
C GLY A 318 24.37 7.13 -9.49
N ARG A 319 24.09 8.05 -8.57
CA ARG A 319 24.99 8.38 -7.46
C ARG A 319 25.11 7.22 -6.48
N ALA A 320 23.98 6.63 -6.08
CA ALA A 320 23.90 5.50 -5.16
C ALA A 320 24.61 4.24 -5.71
N GLN A 321 24.54 4.01 -7.03
CA GLN A 321 25.21 2.89 -7.69
C GLN A 321 26.73 3.06 -7.74
N ALA A 322 27.23 4.29 -7.75
CA ALA A 322 28.67 4.58 -7.71
C ALA A 322 29.27 4.50 -6.29
N VAL A 323 28.45 4.38 -5.24
CA VAL A 323 28.94 4.36 -3.85
C VAL A 323 29.61 3.01 -3.56
N PRO A 324 30.87 2.99 -3.10
CA PRO A 324 31.52 1.77 -2.61
C PRO A 324 30.73 1.18 -1.43
N ALA A 325 30.83 -0.13 -1.20
CA ALA A 325 30.25 -0.77 -0.03
C ALA A 325 30.89 -0.19 1.25
N SER A 326 30.28 0.85 1.82
CA SER A 326 30.77 1.62 2.96
C SER A 326 29.59 2.13 3.79
N ASN A 327 29.84 2.43 5.07
CA ASN A 327 28.83 2.95 5.99
C ASN A 327 28.46 4.42 5.72
N ALA A 328 28.99 5.04 4.66
CA ALA A 328 28.74 6.43 4.31
C ALA A 328 27.60 6.62 3.28
N TYR A 329 26.87 5.55 2.93
CA TYR A 329 25.83 5.55 1.88
C TYR A 329 24.87 6.75 1.97
N SER A 330 24.31 7.01 3.15
CA SER A 330 23.40 8.14 3.40
C SER A 330 23.98 9.50 3.02
N ARG A 331 25.26 9.74 3.34
CA ARG A 331 25.94 10.99 2.99
C ARG A 331 26.18 11.07 1.49
N PHE A 332 26.55 9.95 0.86
CA PHE A 332 26.87 9.91 -0.57
C PHE A 332 25.65 10.03 -1.47
N ILE A 333 24.46 9.56 -1.09
CA ILE A 333 23.28 9.70 -1.96
C ILE A 333 22.75 11.13 -2.05
N ARG A 334 23.03 11.96 -1.04
CA ARG A 334 22.64 13.37 -1.02
C ARG A 334 23.59 14.20 -1.88
N PRO A 335 23.10 15.16 -2.67
CA PRO A 335 23.99 16.10 -3.33
C PRO A 335 24.77 16.87 -2.26
N THR A 336 26.09 16.97 -2.41
CA THR A 336 26.83 18.02 -1.70
C THR A 336 26.19 19.33 -2.06
N LEU A 337 25.67 20.05 -1.06
CA LEU A 337 25.33 21.45 -1.23
C LEU A 337 26.63 22.13 -1.65
N ASP A 338 26.78 22.41 -2.95
CA ASP A 338 27.81 23.33 -3.39
C ASP A 338 27.59 24.61 -2.57
N GLY A 339 28.63 24.99 -1.83
CA GLY A 339 28.57 26.01 -0.79
C GLY A 339 27.96 27.31 -1.28
N GLY A 340 27.17 27.92 -0.40
CA GLY A 340 26.94 29.37 -0.45
C GLY A 340 28.19 30.15 -0.09
#